data_AF-A0A5M6D745-F1
#
_entry.id   AF-A0A5M6D745-F1
#
_cell.length_a   1.000
_cell.length_b   1.000
_cell.length_c   1.000
_cell.angle_alpha   90.00
_cell.angle_beta   90.00
_cell.angle_gamma   90.00
#
_symmetry.space_group_name_H-M   'P 1'
#
loop_
_entity.id
_entity.type
_entity.pdbx_description
1 polymer ?
#
loop_
_entity_poly.entity_id
_entity_poly.type
_entity_poly.pdbx_seq_one_letter_code
_entity_poly.pdbx_strand_id
1 'polypeptide(L)'
;MKYLDRDIDFGYKHQRINIQINFEDFRVDLLTSNDSVLLSVISHNDHKKLQSTYYTEAAVLKYLGLRNDFYGSNKKIKDLEEEISSNITYAFYCGDGLPKTNEGKHIERLVNTKSINKLNEMLNSINIETQTYGVAGFEMLSKKFVKISKEQKEIIKYIKRRNSEVVTCSGCLTGLVVKIY
;
A
#
# COMPACT_ATOMS: atom_id res chain seq x y z
N MET A 1 -18.82 10.82 5.03
CA MET A 1 -18.24 9.53 4.62
C MET A 1 -17.14 9.80 3.60
N LYS A 2 -15.90 9.40 3.89
CA LYS A 2 -14.79 9.44 2.92
C LYS A 2 -14.62 8.04 2.33
N TYR A 3 -14.52 7.96 1.01
CA TYR A 3 -14.47 6.71 0.25
C TYR A 3 -13.26 6.72 -0.68
N LEU A 4 -12.53 5.62 -0.71
CA LEU A 4 -11.46 5.34 -1.65
C LEU A 4 -11.79 4.01 -2.34
N ASP A 5 -11.76 3.96 -3.67
CA ASP A 5 -11.90 2.74 -4.47
C ASP A 5 -10.78 2.67 -5.49
N ARG A 6 -9.86 1.73 -5.32
CA ARG A 6 -8.65 1.65 -6.14
C ARG A 6 -8.32 0.24 -6.54
N ASP A 7 -7.75 0.09 -7.73
CA ASP A 7 -7.18 -1.17 -8.17
C ASP A 7 -6.04 -1.56 -7.23
N ILE A 8 -6.08 -2.79 -6.72
CA ILE A 8 -4.96 -3.34 -5.94
C ILE A 8 -4.11 -4.25 -6.80
N ASP A 9 -4.68 -5.28 -7.42
CA ASP A 9 -3.96 -6.24 -8.25
C ASP A 9 -4.91 -7.11 -9.07
N PHE A 10 -4.56 -7.51 -10.29
CA PHE A 10 -5.25 -8.56 -11.09
C PHE A 10 -6.78 -8.43 -11.21
N GLY A 11 -7.32 -7.21 -11.26
CA GLY A 11 -8.77 -6.96 -11.31
C GLY A 11 -9.47 -6.95 -9.94
N TYR A 12 -8.72 -7.18 -8.87
CA TYR A 12 -9.15 -6.96 -7.49
C TYR A 12 -8.99 -5.49 -7.13
N LYS A 13 -9.86 -5.02 -6.24
CA LYS A 13 -9.88 -3.65 -5.74
C LYS A 13 -9.77 -3.60 -4.22
N HIS A 14 -9.13 -2.55 -3.74
CA HIS A 14 -9.16 -2.15 -2.34
C HIS A 14 -10.11 -0.96 -2.20
N GLN A 15 -11.14 -1.15 -1.37
CA GLN A 15 -12.04 -0.07 -0.98
C GLN A 15 -11.85 0.28 0.49
N ARG A 16 -11.79 1.58 0.79
CA ARG A 16 -11.67 2.09 2.15
C ARG A 16 -12.80 3.06 2.45
N ILE A 17 -13.58 2.76 3.49
CA ILE A 17 -14.71 3.56 3.94
C ILE A 17 -14.41 4.08 5.34
N ASN A 18 -14.47 5.39 5.53
CA ASN A 18 -14.41 5.99 6.86
C ASN A 18 -15.83 6.41 7.30
N ILE A 19 -16.24 5.91 8.46
CA ILE A 19 -17.58 6.05 9.03
C ILE A 19 -17.45 6.62 10.44
N GLN A 20 -18.23 7.64 10.75
CA GLN A 20 -18.33 8.17 12.11
C GLN A 20 -19.64 7.71 12.73
N ILE A 21 -19.59 7.05 13.89
CA ILE A 21 -20.76 6.54 14.62
C ILE A 21 -20.64 7.02 16.07
N ASN A 22 -21.61 7.79 16.56
CA ASN A 22 -21.63 8.29 17.94
C ASN A 22 -20.31 8.99 18.36
N PHE A 23 -19.78 9.84 17.48
CA PHE A 23 -18.48 10.53 17.64
C PHE A 23 -17.23 9.65 17.56
N GLU A 24 -17.38 8.33 17.40
CA GLU A 24 -16.26 7.41 17.18
C GLU A 24 -15.97 7.23 15.69
N ASP A 25 -14.69 7.20 15.33
CA ASP A 25 -14.24 7.05 13.94
C ASP A 25 -13.82 5.61 13.63
N PHE A 26 -14.56 4.98 12.71
CA PHE A 26 -14.30 3.65 12.20
C PHE A 26 -13.78 3.70 10.77
N ARG A 27 -12.92 2.74 10.44
CA ARG A 27 -12.46 2.47 9.09
C ARG A 27 -12.77 1.04 8.70
N VAL A 28 -13.35 0.87 7.51
CA VAL A 28 -13.61 -0.41 6.88
C VAL A 28 -12.74 -0.53 5.64
N ASP A 29 -11.85 -1.51 5.62
CA ASP A 29 -10.96 -1.84 4.51
C ASP A 29 -11.45 -3.14 3.86
N LEU A 30 -11.79 -3.09 2.58
CA LEU A 30 -12.37 -4.19 1.83
C LEU A 30 -11.43 -4.63 0.70
N LEU A 31 -11.23 -5.94 0.55
CA LEU A 31 -10.76 -6.55 -0.69
C LEU A 31 -11.97 -7.03 -1.48
N THR A 32 -12.12 -6.54 -2.70
CA THR A 32 -13.27 -6.85 -3.56
C THR A 32 -12.84 -7.35 -4.93
N SER A 33 -13.73 -8.10 -5.58
CA SER A 33 -13.59 -8.53 -6.98
C SER A 33 -14.98 -8.69 -7.55
N ASN A 34 -15.26 -8.02 -8.68
CA ASN A 34 -16.61 -7.91 -9.24
C ASN A 34 -17.59 -7.43 -8.14
N ASP A 35 -18.72 -8.12 -7.98
CA ASP A 35 -19.76 -7.80 -6.99
C ASP A 35 -19.55 -8.50 -5.64
N SER A 36 -18.35 -9.04 -5.37
CA SER A 36 -18.06 -9.81 -4.15
C SER A 36 -17.06 -9.11 -3.24
N VAL A 37 -17.38 -9.09 -1.94
CA VAL A 37 -16.43 -8.75 -0.87
C VAL A 37 -15.75 -10.03 -0.40
N LEU A 38 -14.43 -10.09 -0.57
CA LEU A 38 -13.63 -11.27 -0.23
C LEU A 38 -13.09 -11.19 1.18
N LEU A 39 -12.71 -9.99 1.61
CA LEU A 39 -12.22 -9.69 2.95
C LEU A 39 -12.71 -8.30 3.36
N SER A 40 -13.06 -8.17 4.63
CA SER A 40 -13.43 -6.93 5.30
C SER A 40 -12.68 -6.83 6.61
N VAL A 41 -11.94 -5.76 6.80
CA VAL A 41 -11.29 -5.41 8.07
C VAL A 41 -11.94 -4.14 8.59
N ILE A 42 -12.54 -4.23 9.77
CA ILE A 42 -13.12 -3.09 10.48
C ILE A 42 -12.13 -2.73 11.59
N SER A 43 -11.74 -1.46 11.66
CA SER A 43 -10.82 -0.95 12.66
C SER A 43 -11.30 0.37 13.26
N HIS A 44 -11.04 0.56 14.55
CA HIS A 44 -11.23 1.86 15.20
C HIS A 44 -10.01 2.75 14.94
N ASN A 45 -10.21 3.98 14.50
CA ASN A 45 -9.09 4.88 14.17
C ASN A 45 -8.24 5.22 15.41
N ASP A 46 -8.89 5.47 16.55
CA ASP A 46 -8.20 5.81 17.82
C ASP A 46 -7.80 4.59 18.67
N HIS A 47 -8.33 3.40 18.35
CA HIS A 47 -8.14 2.19 19.14
C HIS A 47 -7.71 1.02 18.25
N LYS A 48 -6.43 1.02 17.85
CA LYS A 48 -5.83 -0.02 16.96
C LYS A 48 -6.05 -1.48 17.39
N LYS A 49 -6.41 -1.75 18.66
CA LYS A 49 -6.69 -3.10 19.17
C LYS A 49 -8.12 -3.59 18.87
N LEU A 50 -9.04 -2.69 18.53
CA LEU A 50 -10.40 -3.03 18.12
C LEU A 50 -10.40 -3.24 16.61
N GLN A 51 -10.05 -4.45 16.20
CA GLN A 51 -10.06 -4.90 14.82
C GLN A 51 -10.92 -6.15 14.70
N SER A 52 -11.81 -6.17 13.71
CA SER A 52 -12.59 -7.36 13.34
C SER A 52 -12.38 -7.65 11.87
N THR A 53 -12.01 -8.89 11.56
CA THR A 53 -11.81 -9.34 10.19
C THR A 53 -12.86 -10.39 9.84
N TYR A 54 -13.47 -10.23 8.67
CA TYR A 54 -14.31 -11.24 8.02
C TYR A 54 -13.75 -11.54 6.64
N TYR A 55 -13.70 -12.81 6.24
CA TYR A 55 -13.25 -13.18 4.91
C TYR A 55 -13.81 -14.52 4.43
N THR A 56 -13.85 -14.69 3.11
CA THR A 56 -14.08 -15.99 2.46
C THR A 56 -12.73 -16.65 2.19
N GLU A 57 -12.36 -17.66 2.98
CA GLU A 57 -11.02 -18.24 2.97
C GLU A 57 -10.56 -18.66 1.57
N ALA A 58 -11.37 -19.45 0.85
CA ALA A 58 -11.03 -19.92 -0.49
C ALA A 58 -10.80 -18.76 -1.48
N ALA A 59 -11.58 -17.68 -1.37
CA ALA A 59 -11.46 -16.53 -2.26
C ALA A 59 -10.22 -15.69 -1.96
N VAL A 60 -9.90 -15.49 -0.67
CA VAL A 60 -8.68 -14.80 -0.25
C VAL A 60 -7.44 -15.60 -0.59
N LEU A 61 -7.44 -16.92 -0.35
CA LEU A 61 -6.31 -17.78 -0.70
C LEU A 61 -6.07 -17.80 -2.22
N LYS A 62 -7.12 -17.75 -3.04
CA LYS A 62 -7.00 -17.59 -4.50
C LYS A 62 -6.29 -16.28 -4.87
N TYR A 63 -6.70 -15.16 -4.26
CA TYR A 63 -6.04 -13.87 -4.48
C TYR A 63 -4.57 -13.90 -4.05
N LEU A 64 -4.28 -14.42 -2.86
CA LEU A 64 -2.91 -14.52 -2.33
C LEU A 64 -2.04 -15.44 -3.17
N GLY A 65 -2.58 -16.53 -3.73
CA GLY A 65 -1.87 -17.41 -4.66
C GLY A 65 -1.37 -16.64 -5.88
N LEU A 66 -2.28 -15.99 -6.62
CA LEU A 66 -1.94 -15.17 -7.79
C LEU A 66 -0.87 -14.12 -7.47
N ARG A 67 -1.02 -13.49 -6.30
CA ARG A 67 -0.12 -12.45 -5.86
C ARG A 67 1.26 -12.97 -5.46
N ASN A 68 1.31 -14.03 -4.68
CA ASN A 68 2.56 -14.65 -4.25
C ASN A 68 3.37 -15.17 -5.44
N ASP A 69 2.69 -15.73 -6.45
CA ASP A 69 3.31 -16.18 -7.68
C ASP A 69 3.92 -15.01 -8.47
N PHE A 70 3.17 -13.90 -8.64
CA PHE A 70 3.64 -12.75 -9.41
C PHE A 70 4.77 -11.97 -8.71
N TYR A 71 4.63 -11.73 -7.41
CA TYR A 71 5.59 -10.93 -6.62
C TYR A 71 6.74 -11.77 -6.04
N GLY A 72 6.71 -13.10 -6.19
CA GLY A 72 7.67 -14.01 -5.54
C GLY A 72 7.64 -13.89 -4.02
N SER A 73 6.44 -13.75 -3.43
CA SER A 73 6.23 -13.59 -1.98
C SER A 73 5.59 -14.82 -1.35
N ASN A 74 5.48 -14.83 -0.01
CA ASN A 74 4.77 -15.88 0.75
C ASN A 74 3.81 -15.24 1.77
N LYS A 75 3.03 -14.25 1.31
CA LYS A 75 2.07 -13.51 2.12
C LYS A 75 0.92 -14.43 2.50
N LYS A 76 0.52 -14.36 3.76
CA LYS A 76 -0.59 -15.09 4.36
C LYS A 76 -1.78 -14.14 4.56
N ILE A 77 -2.92 -14.70 4.94
CA ILE A 77 -4.14 -13.94 5.24
C ILE A 77 -3.86 -12.85 6.28
N LYS A 78 -3.09 -13.16 7.33
CA LYS A 78 -2.68 -12.18 8.34
C LYS A 78 -1.89 -11.00 7.76
N ASP A 79 -0.95 -11.25 6.84
CA ASP A 79 -0.22 -10.16 6.19
C ASP A 79 -1.15 -9.28 5.35
N LEU A 80 -2.13 -9.89 4.67
CA LEU A 80 -3.16 -9.16 3.94
C LEU A 80 -4.01 -8.29 4.87
N GLU A 81 -4.49 -8.84 5.99
CA GLU A 81 -5.26 -8.10 6.98
C GLU A 81 -4.49 -6.89 7.51
N GLU A 82 -3.23 -7.07 7.89
CA GLU A 82 -2.37 -6.02 8.45
C GLU A 82 -2.02 -4.95 7.41
N GLU A 83 -1.69 -5.36 6.18
CA GLU A 83 -1.23 -4.42 5.16
C GLU A 83 -2.36 -3.67 4.48
N ILE A 84 -3.49 -4.34 4.17
CA ILE A 84 -4.64 -3.65 3.54
C ILE A 84 -5.23 -2.61 4.50
N SER A 85 -5.24 -2.91 5.80
CA SER A 85 -5.76 -2.00 6.82
C SER A 85 -4.76 -0.95 7.28
N SER A 86 -3.51 -0.99 6.80
CA SER A 86 -2.52 0.02 7.16
C SER A 86 -2.91 1.41 6.63
N ASN A 87 -2.72 2.44 7.47
CA ASN A 87 -2.99 3.83 7.12
C ASN A 87 -1.69 4.58 6.87
N ILE A 88 -1.10 4.34 5.71
CA ILE A 88 0.15 4.98 5.28
C ILE A 88 -0.22 6.14 4.36
N THR A 89 0.56 7.22 4.42
CA THR A 89 0.51 8.33 3.46
C THR A 89 1.82 8.38 2.70
N TYR A 90 1.74 8.46 1.37
CA TYR A 90 2.90 8.61 0.50
C TYR A 90 3.25 10.09 0.33
N ALA A 91 4.38 10.51 0.88
CA ALA A 91 4.97 11.82 0.66
C ALA A 91 6.43 11.79 1.14
N PHE A 92 7.38 12.28 0.34
CA PHE A 92 8.75 12.51 0.82
C PHE A 92 8.85 13.79 1.65
N TYR A 93 7.96 14.75 1.40
CA TYR A 93 7.91 16.05 2.07
C TYR A 93 6.44 16.41 2.34
N CYS A 94 6.12 16.89 3.53
CA CYS A 94 4.74 17.17 3.97
C CYS A 94 4.74 18.11 5.18
N GLY A 95 3.73 18.96 5.30
CA GLY A 95 3.57 19.93 6.39
C GLY A 95 4.03 21.35 6.01
N ASP A 96 3.92 22.26 6.98
CA ASP A 96 4.35 23.65 6.85
C ASP A 96 5.87 23.72 6.63
N GLY A 97 6.30 24.49 5.63
CA GLY A 97 7.69 24.52 5.17
C GLY A 97 8.18 23.24 4.46
N LEU A 98 7.28 22.31 4.12
CA LEU A 98 7.59 21.06 3.41
C LEU A 98 8.77 20.25 4.00
N PRO A 99 8.79 19.97 5.31
CA PRO A 99 9.85 19.17 5.90
C PRO A 99 9.83 17.75 5.35
N LYS A 100 11.01 17.14 5.28
CA LYS A 100 11.14 15.74 4.86
C LYS A 100 10.46 14.81 5.88
N THR A 101 9.58 13.94 5.40
CA THR A 101 8.84 12.96 6.22
C THR A 101 9.77 11.88 6.76
N ASN A 102 9.28 11.13 7.76
CA ASN A 102 10.03 10.00 8.31
C ASN A 102 10.21 8.89 7.27
N GLU A 103 9.19 8.65 6.46
CA GLU A 103 9.19 7.70 5.35
C GLU A 103 10.15 8.14 4.23
N GLY A 104 10.16 9.43 3.88
CA GLY A 104 11.12 9.98 2.92
C GLY A 104 12.58 9.81 3.37
N LYS A 105 12.88 10.13 4.64
CA LYS A 105 14.19 9.87 5.26
C LYS A 105 14.51 8.38 5.27
N HIS A 106 13.52 7.53 5.55
CA HIS A 106 13.68 6.09 5.59
C HIS A 106 14.09 5.54 4.22
N ILE A 107 13.40 5.94 3.15
CA ILE A 107 13.74 5.52 1.79
C ILE A 107 15.12 5.99 1.38
N GLU A 108 15.47 7.25 1.63
CA GLU A 108 16.83 7.74 1.36
C GLU A 108 17.91 6.93 2.08
N ARG A 109 17.66 6.58 3.35
CA ARG A 109 18.57 5.71 4.10
C ARG A 109 18.71 4.35 3.43
N LEU A 110 17.61 3.68 3.08
CA LEU A 110 17.65 2.37 2.40
C LEU A 110 18.42 2.45 1.07
N VAL A 111 18.23 3.52 0.30
CA VAL A 111 18.95 3.76 -0.96
C VAL A 111 20.44 3.97 -0.71
N ASN A 112 20.80 4.77 0.31
CA ASN A 112 22.20 5.05 0.66
C ASN A 112 22.92 3.80 1.16
N THR A 113 22.25 2.95 1.94
CA THR A 113 22.78 1.68 2.44
C THR A 113 22.61 0.52 1.45
N LYS A 114 22.08 0.78 0.24
CA LYS A 114 21.80 -0.24 -0.80
C LYS A 114 21.02 -1.43 -0.24
N SER A 115 20.03 -1.17 0.60
CA SER A 115 19.23 -2.21 1.26
C SER A 115 18.16 -2.79 0.33
N ILE A 116 18.61 -3.50 -0.71
CA ILE A 116 17.76 -4.07 -1.78
C ILE A 116 16.65 -4.96 -1.22
N ASN A 117 16.97 -5.81 -0.23
CA ASN A 117 15.98 -6.71 0.36
C ASN A 117 14.81 -5.95 1.01
N LYS A 118 15.09 -4.83 1.69
CA LYS A 118 14.04 -3.99 2.29
C LYS A 118 13.19 -3.28 1.25
N LEU A 119 13.81 -2.78 0.17
CA LEU A 119 13.04 -2.21 -0.93
C LEU A 119 12.20 -3.26 -1.67
N ASN A 120 12.69 -4.51 -1.78
CA ASN A 120 11.91 -5.63 -2.31
C ASN A 120 10.71 -5.96 -1.43
N GLU A 121 10.89 -6.03 -0.10
CA GLU A 121 9.78 -6.19 0.84
C GLU A 121 8.70 -5.13 0.61
N MET A 122 9.09 -3.87 0.36
CA MET A 122 8.17 -2.78 0.06
C MET A 122 7.49 -2.90 -1.30
N LEU A 123 8.21 -3.26 -2.37
CA LEU A 123 7.60 -3.55 -3.68
C LEU A 123 6.55 -4.66 -3.61
N ASN A 124 6.79 -5.64 -2.74
CA ASN A 124 5.91 -6.79 -2.56
C ASN A 124 4.77 -6.53 -1.58
N SER A 125 4.71 -5.35 -0.95
CA SER A 125 3.64 -4.99 -0.03
C SER A 125 2.28 -4.93 -0.74
N ILE A 126 1.22 -5.32 -0.05
CA ILE A 126 -0.18 -5.19 -0.45
C ILE A 126 -0.64 -3.73 -0.30
N ASN A 127 -0.04 -2.97 0.61
CA ASN A 127 -0.32 -1.54 0.74
C ASN A 127 0.29 -0.74 -0.43
N ILE A 128 -0.56 0.01 -1.14
CA ILE A 128 -0.20 0.75 -2.35
C ILE A 128 0.81 1.87 -2.06
N GLU A 129 0.68 2.57 -0.94
CA GLU A 129 1.61 3.63 -0.53
C GLU A 129 3.01 3.05 -0.28
N THR A 130 3.10 1.92 0.41
CA THR A 130 4.36 1.19 0.63
C THR A 130 4.98 0.72 -0.69
N GLN A 131 4.18 0.17 -1.61
CA GLN A 131 4.66 -0.19 -2.95
C GLN A 131 5.22 1.02 -3.70
N THR A 132 4.55 2.17 -3.59
CA THR A 132 4.98 3.41 -4.25
C THR A 132 6.32 3.87 -3.70
N TYR A 133 6.53 3.82 -2.39
CA TYR A 133 7.84 4.06 -1.78
C TYR A 133 8.91 3.06 -2.25
N GLY A 134 8.56 1.78 -2.39
CA GLY A 134 9.44 0.76 -2.95
C GLY A 134 9.89 1.11 -4.38
N VAL A 135 8.96 1.49 -5.25
CA VAL A 135 9.25 1.94 -6.62
C VAL A 135 10.19 3.15 -6.60
N ALA A 136 9.86 4.18 -5.81
CA ALA A 136 10.69 5.38 -5.70
C ALA A 136 12.13 5.05 -5.24
N GLY A 137 12.28 4.17 -4.26
CA GLY A 137 13.60 3.71 -3.79
C GLY A 137 14.41 3.00 -4.88
N PHE A 138 13.78 2.13 -5.67
CA PHE A 138 14.45 1.49 -6.81
C PHE A 138 14.82 2.46 -7.92
N GLU A 139 13.98 3.44 -8.22
CA GLU A 139 14.33 4.49 -9.19
C GLU A 139 15.53 5.32 -8.74
N MET A 140 15.61 5.65 -7.44
CA MET A 140 16.77 6.33 -6.86
C MET A 140 18.04 5.48 -6.93
N LEU A 141 17.94 4.16 -6.72
CA LEU A 141 19.06 3.23 -6.90
C LEU A 141 19.51 3.15 -8.36
N SER A 142 18.57 3.11 -9.30
CA SER A 142 18.87 3.10 -10.73
C SER A 142 19.66 4.35 -11.16
N LYS A 143 19.30 5.53 -10.62
CA LYS A 143 20.04 6.79 -10.84
C LYS A 143 21.47 6.75 -10.29
N LYS A 144 21.74 5.86 -9.33
CA LYS A 144 23.07 5.58 -8.77
C LYS A 144 23.78 4.41 -9.45
N PHE A 145 23.30 3.98 -10.63
CA PHE A 145 23.85 2.86 -11.41
C PHE A 145 23.88 1.51 -10.66
N VAL A 146 23.02 1.33 -9.66
CA VAL A 146 22.85 0.04 -8.99
C VAL A 146 22.00 -0.87 -9.88
N LYS A 147 22.48 -2.09 -10.12
CA LYS A 147 21.79 -3.07 -10.96
C LYS A 147 20.50 -3.55 -10.30
N ILE A 148 19.40 -3.41 -11.04
CA ILE A 148 18.07 -3.91 -10.68
C ILE A 148 17.81 -5.19 -11.49
N SER A 149 17.30 -6.23 -10.83
CA SER A 149 16.99 -7.52 -11.45
C SER A 149 15.84 -7.40 -12.46
N LYS A 150 15.68 -8.43 -13.30
CA LYS A 150 14.61 -8.43 -14.31
C LYS A 150 13.23 -8.49 -13.65
N GLU A 151 13.11 -9.33 -12.64
CA GLU A 151 11.90 -9.55 -11.85
C GLU A 151 11.46 -8.25 -11.15
N GLN A 152 12.41 -7.55 -10.52
CA GLN A 152 12.16 -6.25 -9.91
C GLN A 152 11.66 -5.21 -10.93
N LYS A 153 12.25 -5.18 -12.13
CA LYS A 153 11.81 -4.28 -13.21
C LYS A 153 10.41 -4.63 -13.70
N GLU A 154 10.07 -5.91 -13.79
CA GLU A 154 8.74 -6.38 -14.18
C GLU A 154 7.68 -5.97 -13.14
N ILE A 155 7.98 -6.15 -11.85
CA ILE A 155 7.11 -5.69 -10.75
C ILE A 155 6.94 -4.17 -10.80
N ILE A 156 8.02 -3.40 -10.91
CA ILE A 156 7.97 -1.94 -11.01
C ILE A 156 7.12 -1.51 -12.21
N LYS A 157 7.36 -2.10 -13.40
CA LYS A 157 6.59 -1.79 -14.61
C LYS A 157 5.10 -2.09 -14.43
N TYR A 158 4.77 -3.21 -13.78
CA TYR A 158 3.40 -3.57 -13.47
C TYR A 158 2.74 -2.55 -12.54
N ILE A 159 3.40 -2.18 -11.42
CA ILE A 159 2.88 -1.20 -10.45
C ILE A 159 2.63 0.15 -11.13
N LYS A 160 3.58 0.62 -11.96
CA LYS A 160 3.44 1.89 -12.69
C LYS A 160 2.30 1.84 -13.71
N ARG A 161 2.13 0.71 -14.41
CA ARG A 161 1.03 0.53 -15.36
C ARG A 161 -0.33 0.47 -14.67
N ARG A 162 -0.40 -0.20 -13.50
CA ARG A 162 -1.62 -0.27 -12.68
C ARG A 162 -2.08 1.14 -12.27
N ASN A 163 -1.12 2.03 -11.98
CA ASN A 163 -1.35 3.44 -11.68
C ASN A 163 -2.50 3.69 -10.68
N SER A 164 -2.48 2.91 -9.59
CA SER A 164 -3.48 3.00 -8.54
C SER A 164 -3.45 4.35 -7.85
N GLU A 165 -4.60 4.73 -7.32
CA GLU A 165 -4.72 5.90 -6.47
C GLU A 165 -3.96 5.71 -5.15
N VAL A 166 -3.25 6.75 -4.74
CA VAL A 166 -2.38 6.76 -3.57
C VAL A 166 -2.80 7.90 -2.66
N VAL A 167 -2.89 7.63 -1.36
CA VAL A 167 -3.12 8.64 -0.34
C VAL A 167 -1.82 9.40 -0.12
N THR A 168 -1.82 10.71 -0.37
CA THR A 168 -0.66 11.59 -0.34
C THR A 168 -0.86 12.79 0.59
N CYS A 169 0.22 13.55 0.76
CA CYS A 169 0.25 14.84 1.41
C CYS A 169 0.91 15.87 0.50
N SER A 170 0.36 17.09 0.47
CA SER A 170 0.91 18.23 -0.25
C SER A 170 0.82 19.49 0.62
N GLY A 171 1.96 19.94 1.15
CA GLY A 171 2.00 21.06 2.10
C GLY A 171 1.21 20.72 3.36
N CYS A 172 0.30 21.61 3.75
CA CYS A 172 -0.56 21.41 4.92
C CYS A 172 -1.79 20.51 4.67
N LEU A 173 -1.97 20.00 3.44
CA LEU A 173 -3.09 19.13 3.09
C LEU A 173 -2.66 17.66 3.14
N THR A 174 -3.28 16.89 4.03
CA THR A 174 -3.08 15.44 4.16
C THR A 174 -4.31 14.68 3.70
N GLY A 175 -4.11 13.43 3.24
CA GLY A 175 -5.21 12.57 2.81
C GLY A 175 -5.73 12.87 1.40
N LEU A 176 -4.93 13.53 0.57
CA LEU A 176 -5.24 13.74 -0.84
C LEU A 176 -5.13 12.41 -1.58
N VAL A 177 -5.99 12.15 -2.57
CA VAL A 177 -5.96 10.92 -3.35
C VAL A 177 -5.55 11.26 -4.78
N VAL A 178 -4.41 10.73 -5.23
CA VAL A 178 -3.84 11.04 -6.55
C VAL A 178 -3.28 9.79 -7.23
N LYS A 179 -3.24 9.80 -8.57
CA LYS A 179 -2.44 8.86 -9.36
C LYS A 179 -1.03 9.41 -9.54
N ILE A 180 -0.02 8.56 -9.42
CA ILE A 180 1.40 8.98 -9.36
C ILE A 180 2.14 8.72 -10.68
N TYR A 181 1.64 7.83 -11.53
CA TYR A 181 2.33 7.38 -12.76
C TYR A 181 1.57 7.71 -14.05
#